data_AF-A0A3N5F693-F1
#
_entry.id   AF-A0A3N5F693-F1
#
_cell.length_a   1.000
_cell.length_b   1.000
_cell.length_c   1.000
_cell.angle_alpha   90.00
_cell.angle_beta   90.00
_cell.angle_gamma   90.00
#
_symmetry.space_group_name_H-M   'P 1'
#
loop_
_entity.id
_entity.type
_entity.pdbx_description
1 polymer ?
#
loop_
_entity_poly.entity_id
_entity_poly.type
_entity_poly.pdbx_seq_one_letter_code
_entity_poly.pdbx_strand_id
1 'polypeptide(L)'
;MITEAMRRLRQEFTAQGKEIYYRLFEQYCGETLGAEVSYDDLAKQHRLSVDDVRNYLRVIRERGRVLIKDMLRDYLFPGEDLEDELRFILSR
;
A
#
# COMPACT_ATOMS: atom_id res chain seq x y z
N MET A 1 7.63 -4.40 11.66
CA MET A 1 7.31 -3.09 11.04
C MET A 1 6.32 -3.22 9.88
N ILE A 2 6.68 -3.86 8.77
CA ILE A 2 5.81 -3.95 7.57
C ILE A 2 4.47 -4.65 7.86
N THR A 3 4.47 -5.78 8.58
CA THR A 3 3.22 -6.49 8.95
C THR A 3 2.26 -5.62 9.76
N GLU A 4 2.79 -4.82 10.68
CA GLU A 4 1.99 -3.90 11.51
C GLU A 4 1.49 -2.72 10.66
N ALA A 5 2.31 -2.21 9.73
CA ALA A 5 1.89 -1.19 8.79
C ALA A 5 0.73 -1.66 7.90
N MET A 6 0.83 -2.88 7.36
CA MET A 6 -0.22 -3.51 6.57
C MET A 6 -1.50 -3.73 7.37
N ARG A 7 -1.38 -4.18 8.64
CA ARG A 7 -2.51 -4.36 9.56
C ARG A 7 -3.24 -3.03 9.80
N ARG A 8 -2.51 -1.95 10.10
CA ARG A 8 -3.09 -0.61 10.32
C ARG A 8 -3.73 -0.06 9.06
N LEU A 9 -3.09 -0.24 7.90
CA LEU A 9 -3.61 0.19 6.61
C LEU A 9 -4.93 -0.51 6.27
N ARG A 10 -5.04 -1.82 6.54
CA ARG A 10 -6.30 -2.57 6.40
C ARG A 10 -7.39 -1.97 7.28
N GLN A 11 -7.09 -1.78 8.57
CA GLN A 11 -8.04 -1.25 9.55
C GLN A 11 -8.55 0.14 9.18
N GLU A 12 -7.66 1.03 8.74
CA GLU A 12 -8.01 2.39 8.35
C GLU A 12 -8.97 2.41 7.15
N PHE A 13 -8.68 1.67 6.09
CA PHE A 13 -9.54 1.62 4.90
C PHE A 13 -10.86 0.90 5.16
N THR A 14 -10.87 -0.16 5.99
CA THR A 14 -12.12 -0.81 6.41
C THR A 14 -12.99 0.15 7.22
N ALA A 15 -12.44 0.89 8.18
CA ALA A 15 -13.19 1.85 8.99
C ALA A 15 -13.81 2.99 8.17
N GLN A 16 -13.21 3.34 7.03
CA GLN A 16 -13.73 4.34 6.10
C GLN A 16 -14.78 3.78 5.11
N GLY A 17 -15.13 2.49 5.18
CA GLY A 17 -15.96 1.83 4.17
C GLY A 17 -15.26 1.66 2.81
N LYS A 18 -13.93 1.76 2.77
CA LYS A 18 -13.09 1.71 1.56
C LYS A 18 -12.29 0.41 1.47
N GLU A 19 -12.84 -0.70 1.97
CA GLU A 19 -12.15 -2.00 2.04
C GLU A 19 -11.62 -2.46 0.66
N ILE A 20 -12.33 -2.11 -0.42
CA ILE A 20 -11.93 -2.46 -1.79
C ILE A 20 -10.53 -1.95 -2.15
N TYR A 21 -10.09 -0.82 -1.60
CA TYR A 21 -8.75 -0.27 -1.85
C TYR A 21 -7.68 -1.21 -1.31
N TYR A 22 -7.88 -1.72 -0.10
CA TYR A 22 -6.96 -2.67 0.53
C TYR A 22 -6.98 -4.02 -0.17
N ARG A 23 -8.17 -4.51 -0.57
CA ARG A 23 -8.29 -5.77 -1.29
C ARG A 23 -7.56 -5.76 -2.64
N LEU A 24 -7.72 -4.69 -3.41
CA LEU A 24 -6.99 -4.52 -4.68
C LEU A 24 -5.48 -4.46 -4.45
N PHE A 25 -5.03 -3.75 -3.43
CA PHE A 25 -3.62 -3.63 -3.08
C PHE A 25 -3.02 -4.98 -2.64
N GLU A 26 -3.72 -5.73 -1.80
CA GLU A 26 -3.31 -7.06 -1.34
C GLU A 26 -3.18 -8.05 -2.50
N GLN A 27 -4.12 -8.04 -3.45
CA GLN A 27 -4.03 -8.89 -4.64
C GLN A 27 -2.91 -8.46 -5.58
N TYR A 28 -2.77 -7.16 -5.84
CA TYR A 28 -1.73 -6.62 -6.71
C TYR A 28 -0.31 -6.87 -6.15
N CYS A 29 -0.13 -6.82 -4.83
CA CYS A 29 1.16 -7.07 -4.18
C CYS A 29 1.41 -8.54 -3.82
N GLY A 30 0.34 -9.33 -3.63
CA GLY A 30 0.41 -10.71 -3.16
C GLY A 30 0.78 -11.72 -4.25
N GLU A 31 0.56 -11.40 -5.53
CA GLU A 31 1.00 -12.27 -6.62
C GLU A 31 2.50 -12.10 -6.88
N THR A 32 3.29 -12.97 -6.26
CA THR A 32 4.70 -13.15 -6.58
C THR A 32 4.90 -14.51 -7.25
N LEU A 33 5.57 -14.50 -8.42
CA LEU A 33 6.18 -15.63 -9.15
C LEU A 33 5.34 -16.38 -10.20
N GLY A 34 4.63 -15.69 -11.10
CA GLY A 34 4.27 -16.33 -12.38
C GLY A 34 3.35 -15.57 -13.31
N ALA A 35 2.39 -14.80 -12.77
CA ALA A 35 1.48 -13.98 -13.55
C ALA A 35 1.47 -12.56 -12.97
N GLU A 36 1.74 -11.58 -13.81
CA GLU A 36 1.64 -10.17 -13.43
C GLU A 36 0.16 -9.78 -13.50
N VAL A 37 -0.49 -9.57 -12.34
CA VAL A 37 -1.89 -9.16 -12.30
C VAL A 37 -2.02 -7.77 -12.91
N SER A 38 -2.67 -7.68 -14.06
CA SER A 38 -2.90 -6.40 -14.73
C SER A 38 -4.01 -5.60 -14.03
N TYR A 39 -4.02 -4.28 -14.22
CA TYR A 39 -5.13 -3.46 -13.75
C TYR A 39 -6.45 -3.83 -14.44
N ASP A 40 -6.40 -4.31 -15.68
CA ASP A 40 -7.56 -4.81 -16.41
C ASP A 40 -8.16 -6.06 -15.78
N ASP A 41 -7.34 -6.98 -15.26
CA ASP A 41 -7.82 -8.20 -14.60
C ASP A 41 -8.50 -7.85 -13.26
N LEU A 42 -7.88 -6.95 -12.48
CA LEU A 42 -8.49 -6.44 -11.25
C LEU A 42 -9.80 -5.69 -11.52
N ALA A 43 -9.84 -4.86 -12.57
CA ALA A 43 -11.04 -4.14 -12.96
C ALA A 43 -12.18 -5.11 -13.29
N LYS A 44 -11.91 -6.14 -14.10
CA LYS A 44 -12.89 -7.19 -14.44
C LYS A 44 -13.34 -7.97 -13.20
N GLN A 45 -12.41 -8.41 -12.37
CA GLN A 45 -12.68 -9.23 -11.19
C GLN A 45 -13.59 -8.50 -10.17
N HIS A 46 -13.35 -7.20 -9.97
CA HIS A 46 -14.09 -6.39 -8.99
C HIS A 46 -15.20 -5.55 -9.60
N ARG A 47 -15.45 -5.66 -10.92
CA ARG A 47 -16.44 -4.86 -11.66
C ARG A 47 -16.23 -3.35 -11.50
N LEU A 48 -14.97 -2.93 -11.57
CA LEU A 48 -14.53 -1.55 -11.50
C LEU A 48 -14.06 -1.07 -12.87
N SER A 49 -13.95 0.25 -13.05
CA SER A 49 -13.18 0.79 -14.17
C SER A 49 -11.68 0.62 -13.91
N VAL A 50 -10.87 0.54 -14.98
CA VAL A 50 -9.41 0.52 -14.86
C VAL A 50 -8.90 1.80 -14.18
N ASP A 51 -9.55 2.93 -14.42
CA ASP A 51 -9.21 4.20 -13.78
C ASP A 51 -9.51 4.21 -12.28
N ASP A 52 -10.61 3.58 -11.84
CA ASP A 52 -10.89 3.36 -10.42
C ASP A 52 -9.81 2.50 -9.78
N VAL A 53 -9.44 1.37 -10.40
CA VAL A 53 -8.36 0.50 -9.89
C VAL A 53 -7.06 1.28 -9.75
N ARG A 54 -6.66 2.03 -10.79
CA ARG A 54 -5.45 2.87 -10.77
C ARG A 54 -5.52 3.90 -9.65
N ASN A 55 -6.65 4.59 -9.51
CA ASN A 55 -6.83 5.61 -8.49
C ASN A 55 -6.79 5.00 -7.08
N TYR A 56 -7.46 3.87 -6.86
CA TYR A 56 -7.53 3.24 -5.54
C TYR A 56 -6.17 2.72 -5.11
N LEU A 57 -5.43 2.07 -6.04
CA LEU A 57 -4.07 1.63 -5.81
C LEU A 57 -3.11 2.81 -5.57
N ARG A 58 -3.29 3.94 -6.26
CA ARG A 58 -2.51 5.16 -5.99
C ARG A 58 -2.77 5.66 -4.56
N VAL A 59 -4.03 5.85 -4.19
CA VAL A 59 -4.44 6.38 -2.88
C VAL A 59 -3.92 5.53 -1.73
N ILE A 60 -4.06 4.21 -1.81
CA ILE A 60 -3.61 3.32 -0.74
C ILE A 60 -2.08 3.22 -0.66
N ARG A 61 -1.36 3.27 -1.78
CA ARG A 61 0.11 3.31 -1.80
C ARG A 61 0.65 4.59 -1.17
N GLU A 62 0.05 5.73 -1.49
CA GLU A 62 0.40 7.02 -0.88
C GLU A 62 0.20 6.95 0.64
N ARG A 63 -0.95 6.43 1.10
CA ARG A 63 -1.23 6.30 2.52
C ARG A 63 -0.29 5.31 3.22
N GLY A 64 -0.02 4.15 2.61
CA GLY A 64 0.92 3.16 3.12
C GLY A 64 2.32 3.73 3.31
N ARG A 65 2.81 4.55 2.35
CA ARG A 65 4.09 5.25 2.47
C ARG A 65 4.10 6.19 3.67
N VAL A 66 3.07 7.01 3.86
CA VAL A 66 2.96 7.91 5.02
C VAL A 66 3.00 7.11 6.32
N LEU A 67 2.22 6.04 6.42
CA LEU A 67 2.12 5.21 7.62
C LEU A 67 3.46 4.54 7.98
N ILE A 68 4.17 4.02 6.98
CA ILE A 68 5.51 3.43 7.19
C ILE A 68 6.51 4.50 7.64
N LYS A 69 6.48 5.70 7.05
CA LYS A 69 7.34 6.83 7.46
C LYS A 69 7.08 7.25 8.90
N ASP A 70 5.83 7.39 9.29
CA ASP A 70 5.44 7.75 10.66
C ASP A 70 5.94 6.69 11.66
N MET A 71 5.73 5.40 11.34
CA MET A 71 6.20 4.31 12.19
C MET A 71 7.73 4.25 12.31
N LEU A 72 8.47 4.57 11.25
CA LEU A 72 9.94 4.61 11.30
C LEU A 72 10.44 5.82 12.08
N ARG A 73 9.77 6.98 11.96
CA ARG A 73 10.07 8.15 12.79
C ARG A 73 9.88 7.87 14.28
N ASP A 74 8.87 7.10 14.65
CA ASP A 74 8.64 6.71 16.05
C ASP A 74 9.67 5.69 16.56
N TYR A 75 10.31 4.94 15.66
CA TYR A 75 11.27 3.87 15.99
C TYR A 75 12.73 4.32 16.02
N LEU A 76 13.10 5.31 15.21
CA LEU A 76 14.46 5.85 15.14
C LEU A 76 14.61 7.03 16.12
N PHE A 77 15.70 7.05 16.87
CA PHE A 77 16.02 8.16 17.78
C PHE A 77 16.18 9.48 17.00
N PRO A 78 15.98 10.66 17.63
CA PRO A 78 16.21 11.93 16.96
C PRO A 78 17.68 12.06 16.56
N GLY A 79 17.99 12.02 15.26
CA GLY A 79 19.33 12.30 14.74
C GLY A 79 19.87 11.38 13.63
N GLU A 80 19.22 10.26 13.31
CA GLU A 80 19.59 9.45 12.15
C GLU A 80 18.87 9.94 10.88
N ASP A 81 19.58 9.93 9.74
CA ASP A 81 19.16 10.51 8.46
C ASP A 81 18.09 9.64 7.77
N LEU A 82 16.89 9.69 8.36
CA LEU A 82 15.71 8.90 8.02
C LEU A 82 15.32 9.00 6.54
N GLU A 83 15.57 10.13 5.86
CA GLU A 83 15.16 10.32 4.47
C GLU A 83 15.91 9.43 3.48
N ASP A 84 17.20 9.17 3.72
CA ASP A 84 18.03 8.35 2.82
C ASP A 84 17.73 6.86 2.98
N GLU A 85 17.52 6.40 4.22
CA GLU A 85 17.15 5.02 4.49
C GLU A 85 15.72 4.70 4.01
N LEU A 86 14.79 5.66 4.17
CA LEU A 86 13.45 5.58 3.58
C LEU A 86 13.49 5.53 2.06
N ARG A 87 14.35 6.32 1.41
CA ARG A 87 14.49 6.31 -0.04
C ARG A 87 15.00 4.94 -0.52
N PHE A 88 15.93 4.32 0.19
CA PHE A 88 16.42 2.98 -0.12
C PHE A 88 15.31 1.92 0.00
N ILE A 89 14.53 1.94 1.09
CA ILE A 89 13.47 0.94 1.34
C ILE A 89 12.27 1.12 0.39
N LEU A 90 11.90 2.36 0.06
CA LEU A 90 10.67 2.67 -0.68
C LEU A 90 10.86 2.88 -2.20
N SER A 91 12.09 2.75 -2.72
CA SER A 91 12.40 2.91 -4.15
C SER A 91 12.26 1.62 -4.97
N ARG A 92 11.86 0.51 -4.34
CA ARG A 92 11.57 -0.77 -5.00
C ARG A 92 10.08 -0.95 -5.28
#